data_AF-A0A1Q3MP83-F1
#
_entry.id   AF-A0A1Q3MP83-F1
#
_cell.length_a   1.000
_cell.length_b   1.000
_cell.length_c   1.000
_cell.angle_alpha   90.00
_cell.angle_beta   90.00
_cell.angle_gamma   90.00
#
_symmetry.space_group_name_H-M   'P 1'
#
loop_
_entity.id
_entity.type
_entity.pdbx_description
1 polymer ?
#
loop_
_entity_poly.entity_id
_entity_poly.type
_entity_poly.pdbx_seq_one_letter_code
_entity_poly.pdbx_strand_id
1 'polypeptide(L)'
;MRFTFSAFAIAAAALGAAQTFSNPSSIAVPASGTSGPATPSSIAVSGITDPVVSVTVDLLGLTHTFPDDLDILLVNPSGQGAIIMSDAGSSFDIDGVDLSFDDSSANVLPDAAILTSGTYMPANYGGSDVWTATTPAPPAGPYGTTLSSLLSGNVNGNWWLFIEDDAAADVGVFAGGWRLNFTTQPVPEPASMLALGAGALGLLARRRRKH
;
A
#
# COMPACT_ATOMS: atom_id res chain seq x y z
N MET A 1 29.34 -8.43 47.88
CA MET A 1 28.45 -9.08 46.88
C MET A 1 28.40 -8.18 45.65
N ARG A 2 29.09 -8.53 44.55
CA ARG A 2 29.05 -7.77 43.29
C ARG A 2 28.13 -8.50 42.33
N PHE A 3 26.92 -7.96 42.13
CA PHE A 3 25.99 -8.45 41.11
C PHE A 3 26.42 -7.88 39.76
N THR A 4 27.01 -8.71 38.91
CA THR A 4 27.16 -8.40 37.48
C THR A 4 25.82 -8.65 36.79
N PHE A 5 25.14 -7.57 36.38
CA PHE A 5 24.01 -7.64 35.46
C PHE A 5 24.52 -8.06 34.08
N SER A 6 23.99 -9.15 33.55
CA SER A 6 24.19 -9.54 32.14
C SER A 6 23.24 -8.68 31.31
N ALA A 7 23.77 -7.78 30.49
CA ALA A 7 22.97 -7.00 29.57
C ALA A 7 22.46 -7.92 28.45
N PHE A 8 21.14 -8.12 28.39
CA PHE A 8 20.49 -8.78 27.27
C PHE A 8 20.34 -7.73 26.16
N ALA A 9 21.18 -7.81 25.13
CA ALA A 9 21.04 -6.96 23.95
C ALA A 9 19.85 -7.47 23.13
N ILE A 10 18.73 -6.75 23.17
CA ILE A 10 17.63 -6.95 22.23
C ILE A 10 18.10 -6.33 20.91
N ALA A 11 18.39 -7.16 19.91
CA ALA A 11 18.63 -6.66 18.56
C ALA A 11 17.29 -6.21 17.98
N ALA A 12 17.11 -4.91 17.79
CA ALA A 12 16.01 -4.39 16.98
C ALA A 12 16.28 -4.81 15.52
N ALA A 13 15.35 -5.53 14.90
CA ALA A 13 15.42 -5.79 13.46
C ALA A 13 15.29 -4.45 12.73
N ALA A 14 16.26 -4.13 11.88
CA ALA A 14 16.16 -2.95 11.03
C ALA A 14 15.12 -3.21 9.93
N LEU A 15 14.29 -2.22 9.61
CA LEU A 15 13.46 -2.28 8.40
C LEU A 15 14.37 -2.23 7.17
N GLY A 16 13.96 -2.95 6.13
CA GLY A 16 14.59 -2.93 4.82
C GLY A 16 14.22 -1.66 4.06
N ALA A 17 14.98 -1.37 3.01
CA ALA A 17 14.66 -0.26 2.13
C ALA A 17 13.29 -0.49 1.46
N ALA A 18 12.52 0.60 1.30
CA ALA A 18 11.27 0.56 0.56
C ALA A 18 11.54 0.20 -0.90
N GLN A 19 10.76 -0.74 -1.45
CA GLN A 19 10.78 -1.11 -2.86
C GLN A 19 9.57 -0.47 -3.55
N THR A 20 9.82 0.42 -4.49
CA THR A 20 8.78 1.14 -5.23
C THR A 20 8.59 0.56 -6.62
N PHE A 21 7.34 0.32 -6.99
CA PHE A 21 6.92 -0.07 -8.33
C PHE A 21 5.89 0.94 -8.82
N SER A 22 5.92 1.28 -10.11
CA SER A 22 5.09 2.37 -10.65
C SER A 22 4.55 2.03 -12.03
N ASN A 23 3.32 2.44 -12.30
CA ASN A 23 2.81 2.60 -13.66
C ASN A 23 2.50 4.09 -13.87
N PRO A 24 3.34 4.83 -14.63
CA PRO A 24 3.17 6.26 -14.82
C PRO A 24 2.17 6.61 -15.94
N SER A 25 1.54 5.62 -16.55
CA SER A 25 0.58 5.85 -17.64
C SER A 25 -0.63 6.59 -17.10
N SER A 26 -1.08 7.62 -17.80
CA SER A 26 -2.30 8.35 -17.43
C SER A 26 -3.52 7.43 -17.46
N ILE A 27 -4.40 7.54 -16.47
CA ILE A 27 -5.65 6.77 -16.41
C ILE A 27 -6.81 7.75 -16.53
N ALA A 28 -7.56 7.69 -17.64
CA ALA A 28 -8.79 8.46 -17.80
C ALA A 28 -9.93 7.81 -17.01
N VAL A 29 -10.78 8.64 -16.40
CA VAL A 29 -11.88 8.21 -15.54
C VAL A 29 -13.15 8.97 -15.94
N PRO A 30 -14.19 8.28 -16.45
CA PRO A 30 -14.13 6.92 -16.96
C PRO A 30 -13.21 6.81 -18.20
N ALA A 31 -12.99 5.58 -18.69
CA ALA A 31 -12.22 5.37 -19.93
C ALA A 31 -12.92 5.93 -21.18
N SER A 32 -14.24 6.01 -21.14
CA SER A 32 -15.08 6.56 -22.20
C SER A 32 -16.44 6.97 -21.64
N GLY A 33 -17.09 7.95 -22.25
CA GLY A 33 -18.37 8.45 -21.76
C GLY A 33 -18.15 9.46 -20.62
N THR A 34 -19.13 9.51 -19.72
CA THR A 34 -19.13 10.44 -18.58
C THR A 34 -19.49 9.74 -17.26
N SER A 35 -19.52 8.41 -17.27
CA SER A 35 -19.59 7.52 -16.11
C SER A 35 -19.10 6.13 -16.53
N GLY A 36 -18.78 5.27 -15.56
CA GLY A 36 -18.39 3.87 -15.72
C GLY A 36 -16.91 3.60 -15.44
N PRO A 37 -16.38 2.44 -15.87
CA PRO A 37 -15.04 2.03 -15.49
C PRO A 37 -13.95 2.77 -16.25
N ALA A 38 -12.83 3.00 -15.56
CA ALA A 38 -11.54 3.23 -16.21
C ALA A 38 -11.01 1.94 -16.87
N THR A 39 -9.99 2.06 -17.72
CA THR A 39 -9.27 0.87 -18.20
C THR A 39 -8.45 0.30 -17.04
N PRO A 40 -8.60 -1.00 -16.68
CA PRO A 40 -7.84 -1.58 -15.57
C PRO A 40 -6.34 -1.37 -15.75
N SER A 41 -5.69 -0.82 -14.72
CA SER A 41 -4.26 -0.55 -14.75
C SER A 41 -3.52 -1.60 -13.92
N SER A 42 -2.36 -2.07 -14.40
CA SER A 42 -1.52 -2.99 -13.63
C SER A 42 -0.12 -2.46 -13.34
N ILE A 43 0.46 -2.99 -12.26
CA ILE A 43 1.88 -2.92 -11.93
C ILE A 43 2.39 -4.35 -11.78
N ALA A 44 3.43 -4.70 -12.53
CA ALA A 44 4.13 -5.98 -12.36
C ALA A 44 5.17 -5.86 -11.24
N VAL A 45 4.90 -6.47 -10.09
CA VAL A 45 5.80 -6.50 -8.93
C VAL A 45 6.68 -7.74 -9.00
N SER A 46 7.99 -7.57 -8.81
CA SER A 46 8.95 -8.68 -8.79
C SER A 46 10.17 -8.32 -7.94
N GLY A 47 10.88 -9.33 -7.44
CA GLY A 47 12.13 -9.13 -6.69
C GLY A 47 11.96 -8.88 -5.19
N ILE A 48 10.73 -8.95 -4.66
CA ILE A 48 10.49 -8.91 -3.21
C ILE A 48 10.74 -10.31 -2.66
N THR A 49 11.86 -10.47 -1.95
CA THR A 49 12.28 -11.73 -1.32
C THR A 49 12.16 -11.72 0.19
N ASP A 50 12.31 -10.55 0.82
CA ASP A 50 12.17 -10.38 2.26
C ASP A 50 10.69 -10.29 2.66
N PRO A 51 10.34 -10.67 3.91
CA PRO A 51 9.01 -10.46 4.45
C PRO A 51 8.56 -8.99 4.33
N VAL A 52 7.37 -8.78 3.77
CA VAL A 52 6.75 -7.46 3.66
C VAL A 52 6.05 -7.11 4.96
N VAL A 53 6.27 -5.89 5.45
CA VAL A 53 5.66 -5.34 6.67
C VAL A 53 4.51 -4.40 6.34
N SER A 54 4.63 -3.62 5.27
CA SER A 54 3.59 -2.72 4.81
C SER A 54 3.64 -2.51 3.30
N VAL A 55 2.49 -2.12 2.75
CA VAL A 55 2.36 -1.58 1.40
C VAL A 55 1.61 -0.27 1.48
N THR A 56 2.08 0.74 0.76
CA THR A 56 1.34 2.00 0.52
C THR A 56 1.07 2.17 -0.97
N VAL A 57 0.05 2.95 -1.29
CA VAL A 57 -0.38 3.24 -2.66
C VAL A 57 -0.31 4.73 -2.90
N ASP A 58 0.30 5.17 -4.00
CA ASP A 58 0.25 6.59 -4.41
C ASP A 58 -0.59 6.71 -5.68
N LEU A 59 -1.61 7.56 -5.68
CA LEU A 59 -2.36 7.99 -6.85
C LEU A 59 -1.90 9.39 -7.22
N LEU A 60 -1.48 9.58 -8.48
CA LEU A 60 -0.70 10.75 -8.87
C LEU A 60 -1.42 11.62 -9.89
N GLY A 61 -1.49 12.92 -9.59
CA GLY A 61 -2.08 13.93 -10.45
C GLY A 61 -3.55 13.69 -10.73
N LEU A 62 -4.35 13.43 -9.70
CA LEU A 62 -5.79 13.29 -9.77
C LEU A 62 -6.45 14.66 -10.03
N THR A 63 -7.14 14.77 -11.15
CA THR A 63 -8.05 15.88 -11.48
C THR A 63 -9.43 15.28 -11.70
N HIS A 64 -10.47 15.81 -11.05
CA HIS A 64 -11.88 15.41 -11.20
C HIS A 64 -12.79 16.56 -10.74
N THR A 65 -13.96 16.74 -11.36
CA THR A 65 -14.91 17.80 -10.98
C THR A 65 -15.89 17.37 -9.89
N PHE A 66 -16.01 16.06 -9.63
CA PHE A 66 -16.81 15.50 -8.55
C PHE A 66 -16.15 14.23 -7.97
N PRO A 67 -15.13 14.36 -7.11
CA PRO A 67 -14.34 13.21 -6.66
C PRO A 67 -15.13 12.17 -5.85
N ASP A 68 -16.31 12.53 -5.33
CA ASP A 68 -17.23 11.59 -4.67
C ASP A 68 -17.62 10.43 -5.58
N ASP A 69 -17.72 10.65 -6.90
CA ASP A 69 -18.17 9.61 -7.84
C ASP A 69 -17.14 8.47 -8.01
N LEU A 70 -15.94 8.60 -7.41
CA LEU A 70 -14.81 7.71 -7.64
C LEU A 70 -14.74 6.55 -6.65
N ASP A 71 -14.90 5.34 -7.17
CA ASP A 71 -14.59 4.08 -6.46
C ASP A 71 -13.28 3.48 -6.94
N ILE A 72 -12.37 3.15 -6.02
CA ILE A 72 -11.03 2.66 -6.35
C ILE A 72 -10.68 1.39 -5.57
N LEU A 73 -10.48 0.30 -6.32
CA LEU A 73 -10.14 -1.02 -5.79
C LEU A 73 -8.72 -1.42 -6.18
N LEU A 74 -7.91 -1.76 -5.18
CA LEU A 74 -6.60 -2.37 -5.37
C LEU A 74 -6.71 -3.89 -5.18
N VAL A 75 -6.17 -4.65 -6.14
CA VAL A 75 -6.16 -6.11 -6.10
C VAL A 75 -4.74 -6.65 -6.20
N ASN A 76 -4.38 -7.55 -5.28
CA ASN A 76 -3.08 -8.20 -5.25
C ASN A 76 -2.98 -9.36 -6.27
N PRO A 77 -1.78 -9.93 -6.52
CA PRO A 77 -1.60 -11.02 -7.48
C PRO A 77 -2.37 -12.31 -7.14
N SER A 78 -2.80 -12.47 -5.89
CA SER A 78 -3.58 -13.61 -5.42
C SER A 78 -5.09 -13.39 -5.57
N GLY A 79 -5.53 -12.24 -6.09
CA GLY A 79 -6.94 -11.90 -6.29
C GLY A 79 -7.64 -11.33 -5.06
N GLN A 80 -6.92 -10.98 -3.99
CA GLN A 80 -7.49 -10.30 -2.83
C GLN A 80 -7.59 -8.80 -3.12
N GLY A 81 -8.73 -8.20 -2.79
CA GLY A 81 -9.01 -6.79 -3.05
C GLY A 81 -9.23 -5.98 -1.78
N ALA A 82 -8.83 -4.71 -1.82
CA ALA A 82 -9.17 -3.69 -0.82
C ALA A 82 -9.53 -2.38 -1.51
N ILE A 83 -10.60 -1.75 -1.05
CA ILE A 83 -11.02 -0.43 -1.51
C ILE A 83 -10.11 0.59 -0.83
N ILE A 84 -9.51 1.45 -1.64
CA ILE A 84 -8.57 2.47 -1.16
C ILE A 84 -9.22 3.86 -1.06
N MET A 85 -10.24 4.11 -1.88
CA MET A 85 -11.07 5.31 -1.86
C MET A 85 -12.41 4.95 -2.51
N SER A 86 -13.52 5.44 -1.95
CA SER A 86 -14.86 5.37 -2.50
C SER A 86 -15.69 6.47 -1.83
N ASP A 87 -16.55 7.15 -2.60
CA ASP A 87 -17.48 8.17 -2.11
C ASP A 87 -16.78 9.29 -1.27
N ALA A 88 -15.63 9.78 -1.73
CA ALA A 88 -14.82 10.74 -0.97
C ALA A 88 -14.57 12.05 -1.71
N GLY A 89 -14.62 13.16 -0.96
CA GLY A 89 -14.25 14.48 -1.44
C GLY A 89 -15.43 15.36 -1.81
N SER A 90 -16.66 14.83 -1.82
CA SER A 90 -17.89 15.55 -2.12
C SER A 90 -17.84 16.27 -3.48
N SER A 91 -18.62 17.34 -3.63
CA SER A 91 -18.80 18.09 -4.88
C SER A 91 -17.68 19.11 -5.21
N PHE A 92 -16.47 18.91 -4.70
CA PHE A 92 -15.38 19.88 -4.90
C PHE A 92 -14.48 19.48 -6.08
N ASP A 93 -14.34 20.38 -7.06
CA ASP A 93 -13.33 20.24 -8.11
C ASP A 93 -11.91 20.11 -7.51
N ILE A 94 -11.18 19.11 -7.98
CA ILE A 94 -9.77 18.90 -7.66
C ILE A 94 -8.94 18.91 -8.94
N ASP A 95 -7.72 19.44 -8.84
CA ASP A 95 -6.80 19.55 -9.97
C ASP A 95 -5.37 19.17 -9.56
N GLY A 96 -4.86 18.07 -10.11
CA GLY A 96 -3.49 17.61 -9.92
C GLY A 96 -3.15 17.19 -8.48
N VAL A 97 -4.12 16.64 -7.74
CA VAL A 97 -3.94 16.18 -6.36
C VAL A 97 -3.18 14.85 -6.31
N ASP A 98 -2.22 14.72 -5.40
CA ASP A 98 -1.48 13.48 -5.14
C ASP A 98 -1.97 12.87 -3.82
N LEU A 99 -2.59 11.69 -3.89
CA LEU A 99 -3.11 10.98 -2.71
C LEU A 99 -2.26 9.74 -2.42
N SER A 100 -1.70 9.65 -1.22
CA SER A 100 -1.04 8.45 -0.72
C SER A 100 -1.92 7.74 0.30
N PHE A 101 -2.06 6.42 0.19
CA PHE A 101 -2.81 5.58 1.11
C PHE A 101 -1.89 4.70 1.95
N ASP A 102 -2.02 4.80 3.27
CA ASP A 102 -1.25 4.07 4.26
C ASP A 102 -2.13 3.70 5.46
N ASP A 103 -2.21 2.40 5.80
CA ASP A 103 -2.95 1.90 6.97
C ASP A 103 -2.52 2.55 8.30
N SER A 104 -1.29 3.08 8.36
CA SER A 104 -0.73 3.71 9.55
C SER A 104 -0.90 5.23 9.61
N SER A 105 -1.48 5.85 8.57
CA SER A 105 -1.75 7.29 8.58
C SER A 105 -2.74 7.67 9.68
N ALA A 106 -2.54 8.82 10.30
CA ALA A 106 -3.51 9.39 11.24
C ALA A 106 -4.56 10.27 10.53
N ASN A 107 -4.36 10.59 9.26
CA ASN A 107 -5.27 11.43 8.50
C ASN A 107 -6.39 10.57 7.90
N VAL A 108 -7.63 10.96 8.17
CA VAL A 108 -8.80 10.37 7.55
C VAL A 108 -9.02 11.04 6.19
N LEU A 109 -9.28 10.25 5.15
CA LEU A 109 -9.64 10.78 3.84
C LEU A 109 -10.94 11.61 3.99
N PRO A 110 -11.01 12.87 3.52
CA PRO A 110 -12.23 13.65 3.68
C PRO A 110 -13.40 13.10 2.86
N ASP A 111 -14.56 12.94 3.50
CA ASP A 111 -15.86 12.68 2.86
C ASP A 111 -16.46 14.05 2.41
N ALA A 112 -16.93 14.86 3.35
CA ALA A 112 -17.62 16.13 3.07
C ALA A 112 -16.69 17.37 2.91
N ALA A 113 -15.47 17.21 2.40
CA ALA A 113 -14.54 18.33 2.18
C ALA A 113 -13.57 18.06 1.02
N ILE A 114 -13.02 19.14 0.44
CA ILE A 114 -12.06 19.06 -0.68
C ILE A 114 -10.88 18.13 -0.36
N LEU A 115 -10.53 17.26 -1.31
CA LEU A 115 -9.33 16.45 -1.23
C LEU A 115 -8.10 17.31 -1.52
N THR A 116 -7.08 17.18 -0.69
CA THR A 116 -5.79 17.86 -0.86
C THR A 116 -4.67 16.85 -0.90
N SER A 117 -3.55 17.20 -1.53
CA SER A 117 -2.43 16.26 -1.60
C SER A 117 -1.93 15.89 -0.20
N GLY A 118 -1.74 14.60 0.04
CA GLY A 118 -1.39 14.12 1.37
C GLY A 118 -1.46 12.60 1.51
N THR A 119 -1.12 12.14 2.71
CA THR A 119 -1.20 10.73 3.08
C THR A 119 -2.39 10.48 3.98
N TYR A 120 -3.26 9.54 3.62
CA TYR A 120 -4.52 9.22 4.29
C TYR A 120 -4.64 7.72 4.56
N MET A 121 -5.50 7.35 5.50
CA MET A 121 -5.99 5.97 5.57
C MET A 121 -6.94 5.69 4.40
N PRO A 122 -6.96 4.45 3.87
CA PRO A 122 -8.03 4.01 2.98
C PRO A 122 -9.42 4.27 3.57
N ALA A 123 -10.38 4.64 2.72
CA ALA A 123 -11.75 4.87 3.13
C ALA A 123 -12.75 4.37 2.07
N ASN A 124 -13.94 4.01 2.53
CA ASN A 124 -15.11 3.71 1.72
C ASN A 124 -16.29 4.36 2.43
N TYR A 125 -16.92 5.33 1.77
CA TYR A 125 -18.10 6.03 2.27
C TYR A 125 -19.35 5.56 1.54
N GLY A 126 -20.52 6.09 1.92
CA GLY A 126 -21.75 5.76 1.22
C GLY A 126 -22.18 4.29 1.25
N GLY A 127 -22.48 3.74 0.07
CA GLY A 127 -23.35 2.59 -0.16
C GLY A 127 -22.63 1.26 -0.33
N SER A 128 -23.02 0.48 -1.34
CA SER A 128 -22.30 -0.71 -1.76
C SER A 128 -21.86 -0.51 -3.20
N ASP A 129 -20.56 -0.61 -3.42
CA ASP A 129 -19.94 -0.25 -4.69
C ASP A 129 -20.24 -1.30 -5.76
N VAL A 130 -20.55 -0.82 -6.97
CA VAL A 130 -20.88 -1.67 -8.11
C VAL A 130 -19.73 -1.65 -9.10
N TRP A 131 -19.04 -2.78 -9.21
CA TRP A 131 -17.89 -2.91 -10.10
C TRP A 131 -18.30 -3.37 -11.50
N THR A 132 -18.15 -2.51 -12.51
CA THR A 132 -18.47 -2.88 -13.89
C THR A 132 -17.52 -3.96 -14.39
N ALA A 133 -18.06 -4.95 -15.11
CA ALA A 133 -17.27 -6.03 -15.68
C ALA A 133 -16.30 -5.50 -16.76
N THR A 134 -15.01 -5.56 -16.46
CA THR A 134 -13.91 -5.17 -17.37
C THR A 134 -13.08 -6.39 -17.79
N THR A 135 -12.05 -6.19 -18.62
CA THR A 135 -11.06 -7.23 -18.94
C THR A 135 -9.65 -6.72 -18.64
N PRO A 136 -8.96 -7.28 -17.63
CA PRO A 136 -9.41 -8.30 -16.67
C PRO A 136 -10.60 -7.83 -15.82
N ALA A 137 -11.40 -8.76 -15.30
CA ALA A 137 -12.50 -8.41 -14.40
C ALA A 137 -11.97 -8.25 -12.96
N PRO A 138 -12.51 -7.30 -12.17
CA PRO A 138 -12.27 -7.30 -10.74
C PRO A 138 -12.79 -8.62 -10.13
N PRO A 139 -12.16 -9.11 -9.04
CA PRO A 139 -12.63 -10.30 -8.33
C PRO A 139 -14.06 -10.11 -7.79
N ALA A 140 -14.61 -11.15 -7.17
CA ALA A 140 -15.84 -10.99 -6.41
C ALA A 140 -15.50 -10.47 -5.00
N GLY A 141 -16.30 -9.52 -4.50
CA GLY A 141 -16.21 -9.06 -3.11
C GLY A 141 -16.68 -10.11 -2.08
N PRO A 142 -16.77 -9.74 -0.80
CA PRO A 142 -16.64 -8.38 -0.27
C PRO A 142 -15.19 -7.89 -0.18
N TYR A 143 -15.02 -6.57 -0.15
CA TYR A 143 -13.74 -5.89 0.05
C TYR A 143 -13.74 -5.12 1.37
N GLY A 144 -12.60 -5.05 2.03
CA GLY A 144 -12.36 -4.14 3.14
C GLY A 144 -11.52 -2.93 2.71
N THR A 145 -11.13 -2.10 3.68
CA THR A 145 -10.30 -0.90 3.49
C THR A 145 -8.93 -1.02 4.17
N THR A 146 -8.35 -2.23 4.17
CA THR A 146 -7.09 -2.50 4.90
C THR A 146 -6.03 -3.00 3.93
N LEU A 147 -5.02 -2.19 3.64
CA LEU A 147 -3.94 -2.50 2.68
C LEU A 147 -3.10 -3.69 3.14
N SER A 148 -2.83 -3.81 4.44
CA SER A 148 -2.08 -4.92 5.01
C SER A 148 -2.77 -6.28 4.82
N SER A 149 -4.09 -6.32 4.56
CA SER A 149 -4.79 -7.56 4.18
C SER A 149 -4.33 -8.10 2.82
N LEU A 150 -3.78 -7.25 1.96
CA LEU A 150 -3.27 -7.59 0.63
C LEU A 150 -1.87 -8.22 0.65
N LEU A 151 -1.23 -8.25 1.82
CA LEU A 151 0.12 -8.79 1.98
C LEU A 151 0.14 -10.29 2.25
N SER A 152 -1.03 -10.93 2.43
CA SER A 152 -1.09 -12.39 2.52
C SER A 152 -0.83 -13.03 1.16
N GLY A 153 -0.01 -14.09 1.14
CA GLY A 153 0.31 -14.81 -0.09
C GLY A 153 1.50 -14.20 -0.84
N ASN A 154 1.54 -14.39 -2.15
CA ASN A 154 2.65 -13.91 -2.98
C ASN A 154 2.38 -12.47 -3.44
N VAL A 155 3.25 -11.55 -3.03
CA VAL A 155 3.22 -10.14 -3.44
C VAL A 155 3.86 -9.89 -4.81
N ASN A 156 4.64 -10.86 -5.34
CA ASN A 156 5.22 -10.78 -6.67
C ASN A 156 4.22 -11.29 -7.72
N GLY A 157 3.94 -10.45 -8.70
CA GLY A 157 2.95 -10.67 -9.75
C GLY A 157 2.25 -9.38 -10.13
N ASN A 158 1.16 -9.48 -10.89
CA ASN A 158 0.40 -8.30 -11.28
C ASN A 158 -0.50 -7.85 -10.13
N TRP A 159 -0.28 -6.60 -9.71
CA TRP A 159 -1.25 -5.83 -8.94
C TRP A 159 -2.13 -5.06 -9.90
N TRP A 160 -3.43 -4.98 -9.61
CA TRP A 160 -4.40 -4.31 -10.45
C TRP A 160 -5.09 -3.18 -9.69
N LEU A 161 -5.27 -2.06 -10.38
CA LEU A 161 -6.10 -0.94 -9.95
C LEU A 161 -7.34 -0.90 -10.84
N PHE A 162 -8.49 -1.00 -10.22
CA PHE A 162 -9.80 -0.80 -10.84
C PHE A 162 -10.37 0.50 -10.32
N ILE A 163 -10.90 1.31 -11.22
CA ILE A 163 -11.53 2.59 -10.90
C ILE A 163 -12.90 2.61 -11.60
N GLU A 164 -13.95 2.94 -10.85
CA GLU A 164 -15.28 3.21 -11.36
C GLU A 164 -15.61 4.69 -11.08
N ASP A 165 -16.30 5.30 -12.03
CA ASP A 165 -16.97 6.59 -11.87
C ASP A 165 -18.48 6.31 -11.89
N ASP A 166 -19.14 6.38 -10.73
CA ASP A 166 -20.47 5.80 -10.55
C ASP A 166 -21.63 6.77 -10.90
N ALA A 167 -21.32 8.04 -11.16
CA ALA A 167 -22.28 9.05 -11.57
C ALA A 167 -21.92 9.70 -12.92
N ALA A 168 -22.91 10.32 -13.57
CA ALA A 168 -22.73 10.87 -14.90
C ALA A 168 -22.49 12.38 -14.87
N ALA A 169 -21.61 12.85 -15.77
CA ALA A 169 -21.39 14.23 -16.25
C ALA A 169 -19.96 14.72 -15.98
N ASP A 170 -19.36 14.19 -14.92
CA ASP A 170 -18.02 14.50 -14.48
C ASP A 170 -17.03 13.52 -15.12
N VAL A 171 -15.82 13.99 -15.34
CA VAL A 171 -14.72 13.19 -15.87
C VAL A 171 -13.43 13.67 -15.24
N GLY A 172 -12.45 12.80 -15.21
CA GLY A 172 -11.14 13.13 -14.72
C GLY A 172 -10.04 12.21 -15.18
N VAL A 173 -8.91 12.35 -14.50
CA VAL A 173 -7.68 11.67 -14.89
C VAL A 173 -6.75 11.54 -13.70
N PHE A 174 -6.06 10.41 -13.62
CA PHE A 174 -4.81 10.27 -12.87
C PHE A 174 -3.65 10.50 -13.83
N ALA A 175 -3.18 11.74 -13.94
CA ALA A 175 -2.22 12.15 -14.97
C ALA A 175 -0.85 11.47 -14.80
N GLY A 176 -0.45 11.17 -13.56
CA GLY A 176 0.81 10.53 -13.22
C GLY A 176 0.71 9.02 -12.97
N GLY A 177 -0.48 8.43 -13.19
CA GLY A 177 -0.75 7.03 -12.88
C GLY A 177 -0.67 6.75 -11.37
N TRP A 178 -0.03 5.65 -10.99
CA TRP A 178 0.02 5.20 -9.60
C TRP A 178 1.27 4.40 -9.25
N ARG A 179 1.50 4.21 -7.95
CA ARG A 179 2.66 3.49 -7.38
C ARG A 179 2.27 2.59 -6.22
N LEU A 180 3.08 1.56 -6.03
CA LEU A 180 3.11 0.72 -4.85
C LEU A 180 4.46 0.84 -4.17
N ASN A 181 4.47 1.07 -2.86
CA ASN A 181 5.68 1.09 -2.06
C ASN A 181 5.61 -0.01 -1.01
N PHE A 182 6.52 -0.98 -1.10
CA PHE A 182 6.62 -2.09 -0.15
C PHE A 182 7.73 -1.83 0.85
N THR A 183 7.41 -1.84 2.14
CA THR A 183 8.42 -1.88 3.20
C THR A 183 8.66 -3.32 3.60
N THR A 184 9.91 -3.75 3.59
CA THR A 184 10.31 -5.11 3.96
C THR A 184 11.04 -5.12 5.30
N GLN A 185 11.17 -6.30 5.91
CA GLN A 185 12.03 -6.52 7.06
C GLN A 185 13.04 -7.62 6.70
N PRO A 186 14.33 -7.28 6.51
CA PRO A 186 15.37 -8.24 6.22
C PRO A 186 15.43 -9.31 7.29
N VAL A 187 15.51 -10.57 6.87
CA VAL A 187 15.79 -11.68 7.79
C VAL A 187 17.29 -11.71 8.05
N PRO A 188 17.76 -11.64 9.31
CA PRO A 188 19.19 -11.71 9.60
C PRO A 188 19.77 -13.04 9.10
N GLU A 189 20.77 -12.97 8.22
CA GLU A 189 21.44 -14.16 7.70
C GLU A 189 22.04 -15.04 8.83
N PRO A 190 22.09 -16.37 8.67
CA PRO A 190 22.60 -17.29 9.71
C PRO A 190 24.02 -16.96 10.19
N ALA A 191 24.87 -16.38 9.34
CA ALA A 191 26.21 -15.96 9.71
C ALA A 191 26.22 -14.80 10.73
N SER A 192 25.24 -13.89 10.64
CA SER A 192 25.02 -12.80 11.60
C SER A 192 24.60 -13.36 12.96
N MET A 193 23.79 -14.42 12.96
CA MET A 193 23.44 -15.17 14.19
C MET A 193 24.64 -15.91 14.79
N LEU A 194 25.53 -16.48 13.96
CA LEU A 194 26.71 -17.22 14.41
C LEU A 194 27.80 -16.30 14.99
N ALA A 195 28.02 -15.12 14.41
CA ALA A 195 28.96 -14.12 14.93
C ALA A 195 28.54 -13.61 16.33
N LEU A 196 27.23 -13.51 16.58
CA LEU A 196 26.68 -13.22 17.91
C LEU A 196 26.91 -14.38 18.91
N GLY A 197 26.76 -15.63 18.46
CA GLY A 197 27.07 -16.81 19.28
C GLY A 197 28.56 -16.96 19.64
N ALA A 198 29.45 -16.68 18.68
CA ALA A 198 30.89 -16.73 18.89
C ALA A 198 31.41 -15.61 19.83
N GLY A 199 30.79 -14.42 19.78
CA GLY A 199 31.08 -13.33 20.72
C GLY A 199 30.76 -13.69 22.17
N ALA A 200 29.62 -14.35 22.42
CA ALA A 200 29.22 -14.81 23.75
C ALA A 200 30.14 -15.92 24.30
N LEU A 201 30.60 -16.84 23.45
CA LEU A 201 31.54 -17.90 23.82
C LEU A 201 32.97 -17.37 24.07
N GLY A 202 33.42 -16.36 23.31
CA GLY A 202 34.72 -15.70 23.53
C GLY A 202 34.80 -14.96 24.87
N LEU A 203 33.71 -14.34 25.31
CA LEU A 203 33.61 -13.68 26.62
C LEU A 203 33.58 -14.68 27.80
N LEU A 204 33.00 -15.87 27.61
CA LEU A 204 33.01 -16.93 28.63
C LEU A 204 34.39 -17.59 28.75
N ALA A 205 35.13 -17.76 27.66
CA ALA A 205 36.47 -18.35 27.67
C ALA A 205 37.52 -17.46 28.36
N ARG A 206 37.38 -16.13 28.30
CA ARG A 206 38.34 -15.19 28.89
C ARG A 206 38.27 -15.12 30.43
N ARG A 207 37.17 -15.58 31.04
CA ARG A 207 36.97 -15.53 32.50
C ARG A 207 37.61 -16.70 33.28
N ARG A 208 38.10 -17.74 32.60
CA ARG A 208 38.74 -18.93 33.23
C ARG A 208 40.27 -18.87 33.36
N ARG A 209 40.95 -17.80 32.92
CA ARG A 209 42.41 -17.66 33.06
C ARG A 209 42.80 -16.54 34.03
N LYS A 210 42.56 -16.72 35.33
CA LYS A 210 43.34 -16.09 36.41
C LYS A 210 43.28 -17.01 37.64
N HIS A 211 44.31 -17.84 37.80
CA HIS A 211 44.74 -18.38 39.08
C HIS A 211 45.73 -17.38 39.70
#